data_AF-A0A6J4SEP9-F1
#
_entry.id   AF-A0A6J4SEP9-F1
#
_cell.length_a   1.000
_cell.length_b   1.000
_cell.length_c   1.000
_cell.angle_alpha   90.00
_cell.angle_beta   90.00
_cell.angle_gamma   90.00
#
_symmetry.space_group_name_H-M   'P 1'
#
loop_
_entity.id
_entity.type
_entity.pdbx_description
1 polymer ?
#
loop_
_entity_poly.entity_id
_entity_poly.type
_entity_poly.pdbx_seq_one_letter_code
_entity_poly.pdbx_strand_id
1 'polypeptide(L)' 'MPAATTQLQFANLKPGAYAVTLVHDENANARLDTLLGVPKEGFGFSRNPVVRFGAPRFDIVRIELAPSFTCAPVRMQHIL' A
#
# COMPACT_ATOMS: atom_id res chain seq x y z
N MET A 1 2.81 -16.90 12.59
CA MET A 1 3.56 -15.66 12.91
C MET A 1 2.53 -14.61 13.32
N PRO A 2 2.63 -13.94 14.49
CA PRO A 2 1.76 -12.82 14.80
C PRO A 2 1.94 -11.71 13.75
N ALA A 3 0.89 -10.95 13.45
CA ALA A 3 0.94 -9.87 12.47
C ALA A 3 1.99 -8.82 12.92
N ALA A 4 3.13 -8.77 12.23
CA ALA A 4 4.15 -7.77 12.48
C ALA A 4 3.63 -6.41 11.99
N THR A 5 3.64 -5.41 12.86
CA THR A 5 3.34 -4.02 12.50
C THR A 5 4.65 -3.28 12.28
N THR A 6 4.84 -2.73 11.08
CA THR A 6 5.99 -1.89 10.75
C THR A 6 5.53 -0.45 10.61
N GLN A 7 6.29 0.50 11.16
CA GLN A 7 6.04 1.93 11.01
C GLN A 7 7.05 2.54 10.04
N LEU A 8 6.54 3.30 9.07
CA LEU A 8 7.34 4.08 8.12
C LEU A 8 6.99 5.56 8.31
N GLN A 9 8.01 6.40 8.40
CA GLN A 9 7.85 7.85 8.55
C GLN A 9 8.41 8.58 7.34
N PHE A 10 7.59 9.41 6.71
CA PHE A 10 7.97 10.30 5.63
C PHE A 10 7.92 11.74 6.15
N ALA A 11 9.02 12.47 6.08
CA ALA A 11 9.13 13.86 6.54
C ALA A 11 9.13 14.84 5.35
N ASN A 12 8.79 16.10 5.63
CA ASN A 12 8.87 17.21 4.67
C ASN A 12 7.98 17.04 3.41
N LEU A 13 6.88 16.32 3.54
CA LEU A 13 5.86 16.24 2.49
C LEU A 13 5.00 17.50 2.49
N LYS A 14 4.72 18.05 1.30
CA LYS A 14 3.81 19.19 1.16
C LYS A 14 2.37 18.72 1.37
N PRO A 15 1.48 19.54 1.96
CA PRO A 15 0.05 19.22 2.02
C PRO A 15 -0.51 18.95 0.62
N GLY A 16 -1.42 17.98 0.52
CA GLY A 16 -2.04 17.61 -0.76
C GLY A 16 -2.57 16.18 -0.80
N ALA A 17 -2.95 15.74 -1.99
CA ALA A 17 -3.50 14.41 -2.23
C ALA A 17 -2.38 13.39 -2.48
N TYR A 18 -2.36 12.32 -1.68
CA TYR A 18 -1.40 11.23 -1.79
C TYR A 18 -2.10 9.87 -1.84
N ALA A 19 -1.39 8.86 -2.33
CA ALA A 19 -1.76 7.46 -2.17
C ALA A 19 -0.51 6.68 -1.79
N VAL A 20 -0.67 5.65 -0.94
CA VAL A 20 0.40 4.76 -0.52
C VAL A 20 0.10 3.37 -1.05
N THR A 21 1.09 2.78 -1.72
CA THR A 21 1.06 1.38 -2.14
C THR A 21 2.21 0.66 -1.46
N LEU A 22 1.90 -0.50 -0.86
CA LEU A 22 2.86 -1.41 -0.26
C LEU A 22 3.00 -2.64 -1.15
N VAL A 23 4.22 -3.07 -1.40
CA VAL A 23 4.57 -4.35 -2.02
C VAL A 23 5.61 -5.00 -1.12
N HIS A 24 5.39 -6.27 -0.78
CA HIS A 24 6.30 -7.10 -0.02
C HIS A 24 7.04 -8.02 -0.98
N ASP A 25 8.35 -7.80 -1.15
CA ASP A 25 9.22 -8.71 -1.88
C ASP A 25 9.64 -9.84 -0.93
N GLU A 26 8.95 -10.98 -1.03
CA GLU A 26 9.12 -12.12 -0.12
C GLU A 26 10.29 -13.01 -0.52
N ASN A 27 10.61 -13.03 -1.81
CA ASN A 27 11.66 -13.87 -2.36
C ASN A 27 12.98 -13.13 -2.60
N ALA A 28 13.03 -11.83 -2.25
CA ALA A 28 14.19 -10.96 -2.27
C ALA A 28 14.84 -10.80 -3.66
N ASN A 29 14.04 -10.84 -4.73
CA ASN A 29 14.54 -10.70 -6.10
C ASN A 29 14.47 -9.26 -6.65
N ALA A 30 13.99 -8.31 -5.84
CA ALA A 30 13.77 -6.90 -6.20
C ALA A 30 12.82 -6.70 -7.39
N ARG A 31 11.92 -7.65 -7.64
CA ARG A 31 10.91 -7.60 -8.71
C ARG A 31 9.53 -7.73 -8.10
N LEU A 32 8.59 -7.00 -8.68
CA LEU A 32 7.18 -7.27 -8.43
C LEU A 32 6.79 -8.53 -9.22
N ASP A 33 6.78 -9.68 -8.57
CA ASP A 33 6.36 -10.93 -9.19
C ASP A 33 4.85 -10.91 -9.44
N THR A 34 4.47 -10.97 -10.72
CA THR A 34 3.07 -10.99 -11.14
C THR A 34 2.77 -12.24 -11.98
N LEU A 35 1.55 -12.76 -11.83
CA LEU A 35 0.96 -13.73 -12.75
C LEU A 35 -0.25 -13.08 -13.40
N LEU A 36 -0.24 -12.92 -14.73
CA LEU A 36 -1.33 -12.25 -15.46
C LEU A 36 -1.68 -10.87 -14.86
N GLY A 37 -0.69 -10.13 -14.37
CA GLY A 37 -0.87 -8.81 -13.74
C GLY A 37 -1.30 -8.83 -12.27
N VAL A 38 -1.50 -10.01 -11.68
CA VAL A 38 -1.84 -10.19 -10.26
C VAL A 38 -0.56 -10.36 -9.43
N PRO A 39 -0.31 -9.55 -8.39
CA PRO A 39 0.81 -9.74 -7.48
C PRO A 39 0.76 -11.12 -6.82
N LYS A 40 1.88 -11.86 -6.85
CA LYS A 40 2.01 -13.15 -6.15
C LYS A 40 2.35 -13.00 -4.67
N GLU A 41 2.84 -11.83 -4.29
CA GLU A 41 3.33 -11.53 -2.95
C GLU A 41 2.41 -10.55 -2.23
N GLY A 42 2.66 -10.29 -0.95
CA GLY A 42 1.84 -9.39 -0.14
C GLY A 42 1.81 -7.97 -0.71
N PHE A 43 0.62 -7.38 -0.84
CA PHE A 43 0.47 -6.00 -1.28
C PHE A 43 -0.56 -5.25 -0.43
N GLY A 44 -0.58 -3.92 -0.51
CA GLY A 44 -1.52 -3.10 0.24
C GLY A 44 -1.70 -1.71 -0.36
N PHE A 45 -2.82 -1.08 -0.06
CA PHE A 45 -3.12 0.29 -0.49
C PHE A 45 -3.63 1.13 0.68
N SER A 46 -3.34 2.43 0.67
CA SER A 46 -4.00 3.38 1.56
C SER A 46 -5.52 3.30 1.44
N ARG A 47 -6.21 3.56 2.56
CA ARG A 47 -7.66 3.37 2.74
C ARG A 47 -8.15 1.92 2.71
N ASN A 48 -7.28 0.95 2.44
CA ASN A 48 -7.59 -0.48 2.53
C ASN A 48 -8.85 -0.88 1.75
N PRO A 49 -8.98 -0.53 0.45
CA PRO A 49 -10.15 -0.88 -0.33
C PRO A 49 -10.23 -2.40 -0.52
N VAL A 50 -11.45 -2.89 -0.76
CA VAL A 50 -11.65 -4.25 -1.25
C VAL A 50 -11.16 -4.32 -2.69
N VAL A 51 -10.14 -5.12 -2.94
CA VAL A 51 -9.58 -5.33 -4.29
C VAL A 51 -10.34 -6.47 -4.96
N ARG A 52 -11.00 -6.18 -6.08
CA ARG A 52 -11.79 -7.16 -6.85
C ARG A 52 -11.24 -7.39 -8.26
N PHE A 53 -10.97 -6.30 -8.98
CA PHE A 53 -10.49 -6.34 -10.36
C PHE A 53 -9.39 -5.31 -10.56
N GLY A 54 -8.15 -5.78 -10.71
CA GLY A 54 -6.98 -4.93 -10.93
C GLY A 54 -6.68 -3.96 -9.79
N ALA A 55 -5.72 -3.07 -10.05
CA ALA A 55 -5.36 -2.02 -9.10
C ALA A 55 -6.49 -0.98 -8.96
N PRO A 56 -6.78 -0.50 -7.75
CA PRO A 56 -7.77 0.56 -7.54
C PRO A 56 -7.33 1.87 -8.20
N ARG A 57 -8.30 2.68 -8.62
CA ARG A 57 -8.05 4.05 -9.09
C ARG A 57 -7.49 4.91 -7.96
N PHE A 58 -6.67 5.91 -8.31
CA PHE A 58 -6.07 6.84 -7.34
C PHE A 58 -7.08 7.39 -6.35
N ASP A 59 -8.23 7.90 -6.81
CA ASP A 59 -9.26 8.50 -5.94
C ASP A 59 -9.83 7.54 -4.88
N ILE A 60 -9.81 6.23 -5.12
CA ILE A 60 -10.28 5.23 -4.16
C ILE A 60 -9.30 5.08 -2.99
N VAL A 61 -8.00 5.22 -3.27
CA VAL A 61 -6.92 5.05 -2.30
C VAL A 61 -6.35 6.38 -1.81
N ARG A 62 -6.85 7.50 -2.34
CA ARG A 62 -6.39 8.85 -2.03
C ARG A 62 -6.63 9.25 -0.58
N ILE A 63 -5.57 9.64 0.09
CA ILE A 63 -5.56 10.29 1.40
C ILE A 63 -5.21 11.78 1.23
N GLU A 64 -5.82 12.63 2.03
CA GLU A 64 -5.48 14.04 2.11
C GLU A 64 -4.42 14.22 3.20
N LEU A 65 -3.26 14.77 2.83
CA LEU A 65 -2.19 15.10 3.75
C LEU A 65 -2.38 16.54 4.24
N ALA A 66 -2.65 16.68 5.53
CA ALA A 66 -2.72 17.98 6.19
C ALA A 66 -1.29 18.54 6.47
N PRO A 67 -1.14 19.84 6.80
CA PRO A 67 0.12 20.41 7.28
C PRO A 67 0.63 19.80 8.60
N SER A 68 -0.18 18.97 9.27
CA SER A 68 0.15 18.25 10.48
C SER A 68 0.54 16.79 10.21
N PHE A 69 1.10 16.13 11.22
CA PHE A 69 1.37 14.70 11.15
C PHE A 69 0.09 13.91 10.83
N THR A 70 0.18 13.05 9.81
CA THR A 70 -0.93 12.19 9.37
C THR A 70 -0.49 10.74 9.49
N CYS A 71 -1.27 9.94 10.22
CA CYS A 71 -1.07 8.50 10.33
C CYS A 71 -2.07 7.78 9.41
N ALA A 72 -1.57 7.00 8.45
CA ALA A 72 -2.40 6.25 7.51
C ALA A 72 -2.08 4.74 7.61
N PRO A 73 -2.98 3.92 8.18
CA PRO A 73 -2.75 2.48 8.26
C PRO A 73 -2.95 1.82 6.89
N VAL A 74 -1.98 1.03 6.48
CA VAL A 74 -2.03 0.17 5.30
C VAL A 74 -1.99 -1.28 5.75
N ARG A 75 -3.01 -2.05 5.38
CA ARG A 75 -3.12 -3.48 5.64
C ARG A 75 -2.58 -4.23 4.42
N MET A 76 -1.65 -5.13 4.69
CA MET A 76 -1.20 -6.09 3.69
C MET A 76 -2.27 -7.16 3.48
N GLN A 77 -2.47 -7.55 2.23
CA GLN A 77 -3.37 -8.60 1.79
C GLN A 77 -2.71 -9.42 0.68
N HIS A 78 -3.17 -10.66 0.52
CA HIS A 78 -2.76 -11.57 -0.54
C HIS A 78 -3.97 -11.93 -1.39
N ILE A 79 -3.75 -12.12 -2.69
CA ILE A 79 -4.75 -12.75 -3.56
C ILE A 79 -4.45 -14.25 -3.52
N LEU A 80 -5.35 -15.01 -2.88
CA LEU A 80 -5.28 -16.46 -2.78
C LEU A 80 -5.34 -17.13 -4.16
#